data_AF-A0A3B9WCS8-F1
#
_entry.id   AF-A0A3B9WCS8-F1
#
_cell.length_a   1.000
_cell.length_b   1.000
_cell.length_c   1.000
_cell.angle_alpha   90.00
_cell.angle_beta   90.00
_cell.angle_gamma   90.00
#
_symmetry.space_group_name_H-M   'P 1'
#
loop_
_entity.id
_entity.type
_entity.pdbx_description
1 polymer ?
#
loop_
_entity_poly.entity_id
_entity_poly.type
_entity_poly.pdbx_seq_one_letter_code
_entity_poly.pdbx_strand_id
1 'polypeptide(L)'
;EGFDALANLGPAVSVFGSARTAPGHPEYELARELGREIGKAGYAVVTGGGPGVMEAANRGAVDVGAHSVGIGIELPHEQRLNDWVDLGINFRYFFAR
;
A
#
# COMPACT_ATOMS: atom_id res chain seq x y z
N GLU A 1 14.89 12.52 1.67
CA GLU A 1 13.43 12.76 1.71
C GLU A 1 12.62 11.47 1.84
N GLY A 2 12.53 10.60 0.82
CA GLY A 2 11.74 9.34 0.94
C GLY A 2 12.20 8.38 2.04
N PHE A 3 13.52 8.18 2.19
CA PHE A 3 14.07 7.29 3.23
C PHE A 3 13.89 7.83 4.66
N ASP A 4 13.90 9.15 4.85
CA ASP A 4 13.71 9.76 6.17
C ASP A 4 12.28 9.60 6.69
N ALA A 5 11.30 9.60 5.79
CA ALA A 5 9.90 9.36 6.14
C ALA A 5 9.64 7.90 6.53
N LEU A 6 10.34 6.95 5.91
CA LEU A 6 10.27 5.53 6.28
C LEU A 6 11.05 5.19 7.56
N ALA A 7 12.07 5.99 7.91
CA ALA A 7 12.93 5.72 9.06
C ALA A 7 12.17 5.65 10.40
N ASN A 8 11.02 6.32 10.51
CA ASN A 8 10.18 6.37 11.71
C ASN A 8 8.88 5.54 11.62
N LEU A 9 8.67 4.77 10.54
CA LEU A 9 7.43 4.03 10.31
C LEU A 9 7.20 2.90 11.34
N GLY A 10 8.28 2.35 11.90
CA GLY A 10 8.22 1.18 12.76
C GLY A 10 8.07 -0.14 11.98
N PRO A 11 7.64 -1.23 12.62
CA PRO A 11 7.50 -2.53 11.97
C PRO A 11 6.40 -2.49 10.90
N ALA A 12 6.67 -3.07 9.74
CA ALA A 12 5.79 -3.01 8.59
C ALA A 12 5.72 -4.34 7.84
N VAL A 13 4.61 -4.57 7.14
CA VAL A 13 4.38 -5.74 6.29
C VAL A 13 4.10 -5.29 4.86
N SER A 14 4.83 -5.85 3.91
CA SER A 14 4.62 -5.59 2.49
C SER A 14 3.56 -6.52 1.90
N VAL A 15 2.56 -5.95 1.23
CA VAL A 15 1.48 -6.70 0.57
C VAL A 15 1.55 -6.49 -0.93
N PHE A 16 1.55 -7.60 -1.68
CA PHE A 16 1.58 -7.62 -3.14
C PHE A 16 0.36 -8.35 -3.70
N GLY A 17 -0.08 -7.92 -4.87
CA GLY A 17 -1.13 -8.59 -5.61
C GLY A 17 -1.49 -7.86 -6.89
N SER A 18 -2.54 -8.37 -7.55
CA SER A 18 -2.99 -7.88 -8.85
C SER A 18 -3.47 -6.42 -8.78
N ALA A 19 -2.97 -5.60 -9.70
CA ALA A 19 -3.45 -4.23 -9.94
C ALA A 19 -4.83 -4.19 -10.64
N ARG A 20 -5.33 -5.33 -11.11
CA ARG A 20 -6.53 -5.43 -11.97
C ARG A 20 -7.77 -5.93 -11.21
N THR A 21 -7.63 -6.33 -9.96
CA THR A 21 -8.72 -6.87 -9.16
C THR A 21 -9.67 -5.74 -8.77
N ALA A 22 -10.93 -5.79 -9.21
CA ALA A 22 -11.90 -4.72 -8.93
C ALA A 22 -12.46 -4.76 -7.50
N PRO A 23 -12.88 -3.62 -6.93
CA PRO A 23 -13.64 -3.58 -5.67
C PRO A 23 -14.86 -4.51 -5.71
N GLY A 24 -15.15 -5.20 -4.59
CA GLY A 24 -16.21 -6.20 -4.51
C GLY A 24 -15.84 -7.60 -5.03
N HIS A 25 -14.68 -7.77 -5.69
CA HIS A 25 -14.15 -9.10 -5.98
C HIS A 25 -13.71 -9.80 -4.68
N PRO A 26 -13.88 -11.14 -4.52
CA PRO A 26 -13.50 -11.84 -3.29
C PRO A 26 -12.04 -11.59 -2.85
N GLU A 27 -11.11 -11.53 -3.81
CA GLU A 27 -9.70 -11.22 -3.51
C GLU A 27 -9.49 -9.77 -3.04
N TYR A 28 -10.29 -8.81 -3.53
CA TYR A 28 -10.22 -7.43 -3.06
C TYR A 28 -10.67 -7.35 -1.61
N GLU A 29 -11.82 -7.95 -1.29
CA GLU A 29 -12.33 -7.93 0.09
C GLU A 29 -11.40 -8.68 1.06
N LEU A 30 -10.83 -9.81 0.62
CA LEU A 30 -9.82 -10.52 1.39
C LEU A 30 -8.57 -9.67 1.64
N ALA A 31 -8.07 -8.96 0.63
CA ALA A 31 -6.92 -8.09 0.78
C ALA A 31 -7.20 -6.90 1.72
N ARG A 32 -8.44 -6.38 1.71
CA ARG A 32 -8.88 -5.36 2.65
C ARG A 32 -8.95 -5.87 4.07
N GLU A 33 -9.51 -7.07 4.29
CA GLU A 33 -9.52 -7.73 5.60
C GLU A 33 -8.09 -7.96 6.10
N LEU A 34 -7.19 -8.46 5.25
CA LEU A 34 -5.77 -8.65 5.56
C LEU A 34 -5.11 -7.35 6.00
N GLY A 35 -5.35 -6.24 5.28
CA GLY A 35 -4.83 -4.92 5.65
C GLY A 35 -5.30 -4.47 7.05
N ARG A 36 -6.57 -4.71 7.39
CA ARG A 36 -7.10 -4.42 8.73
C ARG A 36 -6.41 -5.25 9.81
N GLU A 37 -6.24 -6.55 9.60
CA GLU A 37 -5.64 -7.44 10.60
C GLU A 37 -4.15 -7.14 10.82
N ILE A 38 -3.41 -6.81 9.76
CA ILE A 38 -2.03 -6.33 9.88
C ILE A 38 -1.98 -5.04 10.71
N GLY A 39 -2.86 -4.08 10.40
CA GLY A 39 -2.95 -2.81 11.13
C GLY A 39 -3.31 -2.98 12.61
N LYS A 40 -4.31 -3.81 12.92
CA LYS A 40 -4.70 -4.14 14.31
C LYS A 40 -3.59 -4.83 15.09
N ALA A 41 -2.74 -5.60 14.41
CA ALA A 41 -1.57 -6.24 15.01
C ALA A 41 -0.41 -5.25 15.28
N GLY A 42 -0.56 -3.97 14.94
CA GLY A 42 0.42 -2.91 15.23
C GLY A 42 1.48 -2.72 14.14
N TYR A 43 1.24 -3.24 12.94
CA TYR A 43 2.14 -3.08 11.80
C TYR A 43 1.63 -2.04 10.82
N ALA A 44 2.55 -1.29 10.20
CA ALA A 44 2.24 -0.52 9.00
C ALA A 44 2.03 -1.44 7.79
N VAL A 45 1.17 -1.03 6.86
CA VAL A 45 0.95 -1.76 5.59
C VAL A 45 1.68 -1.03 4.47
N VAL A 46 2.56 -1.74 3.79
CA VAL A 46 3.35 -1.22 2.66
C VAL A 46 2.90 -1.92 1.37
N THR A 47 2.63 -1.15 0.32
CA THR A 47 2.25 -1.71 -0.98
C THR A 47 3.00 -0.98 -2.11
N GLY A 48 2.72 -1.40 -3.35
CA GLY A 48 3.14 -0.64 -4.53
C GLY A 48 2.36 0.65 -4.80
N GLY A 49 1.34 0.95 -4.00
CA GLY A 49 0.49 2.13 -4.15
C GLY A 49 -0.44 2.11 -5.36
N GLY A 50 -0.46 1.04 -6.16
CA GLY A 50 -1.34 0.92 -7.32
C GLY A 50 -2.78 0.53 -6.96
N PRO A 51 -3.64 0.36 -7.98
CA PRO A 51 -5.03 -0.09 -7.79
C PRO A 51 -5.13 -1.57 -7.38
N GLY A 52 -6.36 -2.05 -7.21
CA GLY A 52 -6.68 -3.45 -6.98
C GLY A 52 -6.30 -3.97 -5.62
N VAL A 53 -5.58 -5.09 -5.54
CA VAL A 53 -5.20 -5.72 -4.26
C VAL A 53 -4.34 -4.79 -3.40
N MET A 54 -3.48 -3.99 -4.03
CA MET A 54 -2.66 -3.00 -3.31
C MET A 54 -3.55 -1.93 -2.67
N GLU A 55 -4.47 -1.35 -3.43
CA GLU A 55 -5.47 -0.40 -2.93
C GLU A 55 -6.30 -1.00 -1.78
N ALA A 56 -6.77 -2.24 -1.94
CA ALA A 56 -7.55 -2.91 -0.91
C ALA A 56 -6.77 -3.04 0.42
N ALA A 57 -5.51 -3.46 0.36
CA ALA A 57 -4.65 -3.59 1.53
C ALA A 57 -4.38 -2.21 2.19
N ASN A 58 -4.07 -1.19 1.40
CA ASN A 58 -3.91 0.18 1.89
C ASN A 58 -5.18 0.68 2.59
N ARG A 59 -6.34 0.48 1.94
CA ARG A 59 -7.64 0.83 2.51
C ARG A 59 -7.92 0.12 3.83
N GLY A 60 -7.60 -1.18 3.91
CA GLY A 60 -7.75 -1.95 5.13
C GLY A 60 -6.95 -1.41 6.30
N ALA A 61 -5.72 -0.94 6.05
CA ALA A 61 -4.89 -0.29 7.07
C ALA A 61 -5.51 1.02 7.56
N VAL A 62 -5.96 1.87 6.63
CA VAL A 62 -6.62 3.15 6.94
C VAL A 62 -7.92 2.94 7.72
N ASP A 63 -8.71 1.90 7.40
CA ASP A 63 -9.97 1.57 8.10
C ASP A 63 -9.77 1.37 9.62
N VAL A 64 -8.56 1.03 10.06
CA VAL A 64 -8.20 0.79 11.47
C VAL A 64 -7.21 1.83 12.02
N GLY A 65 -6.93 2.89 11.25
CA GLY A 65 -6.01 3.96 11.64
C GLY A 65 -4.52 3.55 11.68
N ALA A 66 -4.15 2.46 11.02
CA ALA A 66 -2.75 2.05 10.86
C ALA A 66 -2.10 2.80 9.69
N HIS A 67 -0.77 2.96 9.74
CA HIS A 67 -0.03 3.63 8.68
C HIS A 67 -0.12 2.86 7.35
N SER A 68 -0.57 3.55 6.30
CA SER A 68 -0.66 3.04 4.95
C SER A 68 0.37 3.69 4.03
N VAL A 69 1.26 2.87 3.47
CA VAL A 69 2.40 3.32 2.67
C VAL A 69 2.30 2.80 1.24
N GLY A 70 2.55 3.68 0.27
CA GLY A 70 2.60 3.35 -1.15
C GLY A 70 3.99 3.66 -1.72
N ILE A 71 4.71 2.61 -2.09
CA ILE A 71 5.99 2.71 -2.79
C ILE A 71 5.73 2.57 -4.28
N GLY A 72 5.41 3.70 -4.90
CA GLY A 72 5.15 3.80 -6.33
C GLY A 72 6.44 3.71 -7.15
N ILE A 73 6.26 3.40 -8.43
CA ILE A 73 7.32 3.52 -9.44
C ILE A 73 6.85 4.42 -10.56
N GLU A 74 7.72 5.32 -11.01
CA GLU A 74 7.42 6.22 -12.12
C GLU A 74 7.35 5.41 -13.42
N LEU A 75 6.13 5.13 -13.89
CA LEU A 75 5.88 4.49 -15.18
C LEU A 75 5.24 5.49 -16.15
N PRO A 76 5.43 5.34 -17.47
CA PRO A 76 4.89 6.27 -18.47
C PRO A 76 3.37 6.47 -18.42
N HIS A 77 2.63 5.49 -17.87
CA HIS A 77 1.16 5.46 -17.85
C HIS A 77 0.55 5.23 -16.46
N GLU A 78 1.34 4.89 -15.44
CA GLU A 78 0.85 4.57 -14.09
C GLU A 78 1.24 5.74 -13.17
N GLN A 79 0.38 6.75 -13.08
CA GLN A 79 0.77 8.08 -12.58
C GLN A 79 0.27 8.44 -11.18
N ARG A 80 -0.61 7.64 -10.55
CA ARG A 80 -1.16 8.02 -9.24
C ARG A 80 -1.17 6.86 -8.25
N LEU A 81 -0.67 7.14 -7.06
CA LEU A 81 -0.93 6.33 -5.89
C LEU A 81 -2.44 6.30 -5.63
N ASN A 82 -2.93 5.18 -5.10
CA ASN A 82 -4.33 5.05 -4.71
C ASN A 82 -4.68 6.00 -3.55
N ASP A 83 -5.98 6.24 -3.37
CA ASP A 83 -6.50 7.26 -2.44
C ASP A 83 -6.33 6.90 -0.96
N TRP A 84 -5.82 5.71 -0.65
CA TRP A 84 -5.64 5.20 0.72
C TRP A 84 -4.19 5.17 1.16
N VAL A 85 -3.28 5.76 0.38
CA VAL A 85 -1.87 5.90 0.76
C VAL A 85 -1.69 7.19 1.56
N ASP A 86 -1.29 7.07 2.83
CA ASP A 86 -0.97 8.21 3.70
C ASP A 86 0.45 8.72 3.41
N LEU A 87 1.38 7.79 3.19
CA LEU A 87 2.77 8.07 2.88
C LEU A 87 3.15 7.49 1.51
N GLY A 88 3.29 8.38 0.53
CA GLY A 88 3.67 8.05 -0.84
C GLY A 88 5.13 8.35 -1.14
N ILE A 89 5.86 7.37 -1.69
CA ILE A 89 7.21 7.58 -2.22
C ILE A 89 7.25 7.02 -3.64
N ASN A 90 7.65 7.86 -4.60
CA ASN A 90 7.81 7.45 -5.99
C ASN A 90 9.29 7.26 -6.32
N PHE A 91 9.66 6.04 -6.70
CA PHE A 91 11.00 5.73 -7.17
C PHE A 91 11.07 5.84 -8.70
N ARG A 92 12.20 6.34 -9.22
CA ARG A 92 12.49 6.37 -10.67
C ARG A 92 13.11 5.08 -11.19
N TYR A 93 13.71 4.29 -10.30
CA TYR A 93 14.48 3.09 -10.67
C TYR A 93 13.89 1.85 -9.98
N PHE A 94 13.65 0.80 -10.76
CA PHE A 94 13.07 -0.47 -10.29
C PHE A 94 13.87 -1.14 -9.16
N PHE A 95 15.20 -1.07 -9.18
CA PHE A 95 16.05 -1.75 -8.19
C PHE A 95 16.08 -1.07 -6.82
N ALA A 96 15.57 0.16 -6.73
CA ALA A 96 15.52 0.92 -5.48
C ALA A 96 14.19 0.74 -4.73
N ARG A 97 13.25 -0.02 -5.31
CA ARG A 97 11.90 -0.29 -4.80
C ARG A 97 11.79 -1.69 -4.21
#